data_AF-A0A920S018-F1
#
_entry.id   AF-A0A920S018-F1
#
_cell.length_a   1.000
_cell.length_b   1.000
_cell.length_c   1.000
_cell.angle_alpha   90.00
_cell.angle_beta   90.00
_cell.angle_gamma   90.00
#
_symmetry.space_group_name_H-M   'P 1'
#
loop_
_entity.id
_entity.type
_entity.pdbx_description
1 polymer ?
#
loop_
_entity_poly.entity_id
_entity_poly.type
_entity_poly.pdbx_seq_one_letter_code
_entity_poly.pdbx_strand_id
1 'polypeptide(L)' 'MPGSRMQIAPDRGQFMGMIVKMIGPKKLLEIGTYTGYSSMVCAMAMKRGQIITLDNDHIATEVAKRFWKKGGG' A
#
# COMPACT_ATOMS: atom_id res chain seq x y z
N MET A 1 -5.18 -7.76 17.49
CA MET A 1 -4.61 -6.45 17.85
C MET A 1 -5.66 -5.38 17.61
N PRO A 2 -5.73 -4.32 18.43
CA PRO A 2 -6.53 -3.14 18.10
C PRO A 2 -6.19 -2.65 16.68
N GLY A 3 -7.19 -2.27 15.88
CA GLY A 3 -6.98 -1.76 14.51
C GLY A 3 -6.88 -2.81 13.39
N SER A 4 -6.87 -4.12 13.67
CA SER A 4 -6.73 -5.16 12.63
C SER A 4 -7.84 -5.16 11.56
N ARG A 5 -9.00 -4.55 11.85
CA ARG A 5 -10.12 -4.39 10.90
C ARG A 5 -9.96 -3.22 9.93
N MET A 6 -8.93 -2.38 10.10
CA MET A 6 -8.68 -1.23 9.20
C MET A 6 -8.02 -1.65 7.89
N GLN A 7 -7.46 -2.87 7.81
CA GLN A 7 -6.86 -3.38 6.59
C GLN A 7 -7.89 -3.77 5.53
N ILE A 8 -7.53 -3.60 4.27
CA ILE A 8 -8.32 -4.13 3.16
C ILE A 8 -8.26 -5.66 3.18
N ALA A 9 -9.34 -6.28 2.72
CA ALA A 9 -9.36 -7.73 2.54
C ALA A 9 -8.51 -8.13 1.32
N PRO A 10 -7.93 -9.35 1.28
CA PRO A 10 -7.01 -9.76 0.22
C PRO A 10 -7.59 -9.67 -1.20
N ASP A 11 -8.88 -9.97 -1.35
CA ASP A 11 -9.65 -9.85 -2.59
C ASP A 11 -9.70 -8.39 -3.11
N ARG A 12 -9.91 -7.43 -2.20
CA ARG A 12 -9.85 -5.99 -2.53
C ARG A 12 -8.44 -5.58 -2.95
N GLY A 13 -7.41 -6.15 -2.32
CA GLY A 13 -6.01 -5.95 -2.72
C GLY A 13 -5.75 -6.44 -4.15
N GLN A 14 -6.16 -7.67 -4.47
CA GLN A 14 -6.01 -8.24 -5.81
C GLN A 14 -6.68 -7.38 -6.88
N PHE A 15 -7.90 -6.91 -6.62
CA PHE A 15 -8.61 -6.02 -7.52
C PHE A 15 -7.87 -4.70 -7.76
N MET A 16 -7.36 -4.06 -6.70
CA MET A 16 -6.53 -2.85 -6.82
C MET A 16 -5.27 -3.10 -7.64
N GLY A 17 -4.57 -4.21 -7.40
CA GLY A 17 -3.39 -4.60 -8.17
C GLY A 17 -3.70 -4.81 -9.66
N MET A 18 -4.87 -5.36 -9.98
CA MET A 18 -5.35 -5.49 -11.36
C MET A 18 -5.57 -4.11 -12.01
N ILE A 19 -6.26 -3.20 -11.32
CA ILE A 19 -6.47 -1.82 -11.80
C ILE A 19 -5.14 -1.13 -12.07
N VAL A 20 -4.19 -1.21 -11.13
CA VAL A 20 -2.86 -0.59 -11.26
C VAL A 20 -2.11 -1.17 -12.45
N LYS A 21 -2.15 -2.49 -12.68
CA LYS A 21 -1.53 -3.11 -13.87
C LYS A 21 -2.14 -2.63 -15.18
N MET A 22 -3.47 -2.49 -15.22
CA MET A 22 -4.19 -2.04 -16.42
C MET A 22 -3.91 -0.57 -16.74
N ILE A 23 -3.91 0.29 -15.72
CA ILE A 23 -3.68 1.74 -15.89
C ILE A 23 -2.19 2.02 -16.14
N GLY A 24 -1.28 1.27 -15.52
CA GLY A 24 0.16 1.50 -15.60
C GLY A 24 0.59 2.87 -15.06
N PRO A 25 0.14 3.31 -13.86
CA PRO A 25 0.45 4.63 -13.36
C PRO A 25 1.94 4.77 -13.03
N LYS A 26 2.49 5.98 -13.25
CA LYS A 26 3.85 6.35 -12.80
C LYS A 26 3.85 7.05 -11.43
N LYS A 27 2.70 7.58 -11.01
CA LYS A 27 2.49 8.26 -9.73
C LYS A 27 1.16 7.78 -9.15
N LEU A 28 1.16 7.38 -7.88
CA LEU A 28 -0.03 6.97 -7.14
C LEU A 28 -0.02 7.68 -5.79
N LEU A 29 -1.17 8.25 -5.39
CA LEU A 29 -1.37 8.85 -4.08
C LEU A 29 -2.32 7.96 -3.28
N GLU A 30 -1.90 7.53 -2.10
CA GLU A 30 -2.73 6.80 -1.15
C GLU A 30 -3.00 7.67 0.08
N ILE A 31 -4.27 7.75 0.48
CA ILE A 31 -4.72 8.44 1.70
C ILE A 31 -5.31 7.37 2.62
N GLY A 32 -4.75 7.21 3.82
CA GLY A 32 -5.05 6.11 4.73
C GLY A 32 -4.24 4.86 4.38
N THR A 33 -3.00 4.81 4.85
CA THR A 33 -2.03 3.75 4.56
C THR A 33 -1.99 2.68 5.64
N TYR A 34 -2.30 3.04 6.90
CA TYR A 34 -2.20 2.18 8.07
C TYR A 34 -0.89 1.38 8.07
N THR A 35 -0.93 0.04 8.13
CA THR A 35 0.28 -0.80 8.09
C THR A 35 0.79 -1.13 6.68
N GLY A 36 0.24 -0.49 5.63
CA GLY A 36 0.85 -0.45 4.30
C GLY A 36 0.54 -1.59 3.33
N TYR A 37 -0.45 -2.45 3.60
CA TYR A 37 -0.78 -3.59 2.73
C TYR A 37 -1.26 -3.17 1.34
N SER A 38 -2.22 -2.25 1.26
CA SER A 38 -2.73 -1.71 -0.01
C SER A 38 -1.63 -1.06 -0.84
N SER A 39 -0.81 -0.21 -0.22
CA SER A 39 0.38 0.38 -0.81
C SER A 39 1.33 -0.66 -1.39
N MET A 40 1.59 -1.74 -0.65
CA MET A 40 2.50 -2.79 -1.09
C MET A 40 1.94 -3.56 -2.29
N VAL A 41 0.64 -3.86 -2.30
CA VAL A 41 -0.01 -4.51 -3.45
C VAL A 41 0.06 -3.62 -4.69
N CYS A 42 -0.20 -2.32 -4.55
CA CYS A 42 -0.06 -1.35 -5.63
C CYS A 42 1.39 -1.26 -6.12
N ALA A 43 2.38 -1.21 -5.22
CA ALA A 43 3.80 -1.13 -5.58
C ALA A 43 4.24 -2.34 -6.41
N MET A 44 3.85 -3.56 -6.00
CA MET A 44 4.15 -4.80 -6.74
C MET A 44 3.46 -4.87 -8.10
N ALA A 45 2.36 -4.15 -8.29
CA ALA A 45 1.62 -4.09 -9.55
C ALA A 45 2.21 -3.06 -10.53
N MET A 46 2.95 -2.06 -10.05
CA MET A 46 3.56 -1.03 -10.88
C MET A 46 4.85 -1.52 -11.53
N LYS A 47 5.08 -1.16 -12.80
CA LYS A 47 6.35 -1.46 -13.49
C LYS A 47 7.50 -0.56 -13.04
N ARG A 48 7.25 0.75 -12.99
CA ARG A 48 8.18 1.79 -12.55
C ARG A 48 7.40 3.06 -12.22
N GLY A 49 7.56 3.56 -11.00
CA GLY A 49 6.86 4.75 -10.56
C GLY A 49 7.07 5.00 -9.08
N GLN A 50 6.28 5.90 -8.52
CA GLN A 50 6.33 6.26 -7.12
C GLN A 50 4.93 6.21 -6.51
N ILE A 51 4.86 5.72 -5.28
CA ILE A 51 3.67 5.83 -4.44
C ILE A 51 3.97 6.85 -3.35
N ILE A 52 3.05 7.80 -3.17
CA ILE A 52 3.06 8.75 -2.06
C ILE A 52 1.94 8.32 -1.12
N THR A 53 2.28 8.10 0.14
CA THR A 53 1.37 7.65 1.18
C THR A 53 1.16 8.75 2.20
N LEU A 54 -0.09 8.90 2.66
CA LEU A 54 -0.49 9.86 3.69
C LEU A 54 -1.29 9.14 4.76
N ASP A 55 -0.80 9.20 6.00
CA ASP A 55 -1.49 8.68 7.17
C ASP A 55 -1.23 9.58 8.38
N ASN A 56 -2.19 9.64 9.30
CA ASN A 56 -2.07 10.42 10.54
C ASN A 56 -1.60 9.56 11.73
N ASP A 57 -1.62 8.23 11.62
CA ASP A 57 -1.13 7.30 12.62
C ASP A 57 0.35 7.01 12.40
N HIS A 58 1.19 7.66 13.22
CA HIS A 58 2.64 7.50 13.20
C HIS A 58 3.09 6.08 13.57
N ILE A 59 2.36 5.37 14.45
CA ILE A 59 2.72 4.01 14.88
C ILE A 59 2.49 3.05 13.72
N ALA A 60 1.32 3.12 13.09
CA ALA A 60 1.00 2.31 11.91
C ALA A 60 1.95 2.61 10.75
N THR A 61 2.29 3.88 10.55
CA THR A 61 3.25 4.32 9.53
C THR A 61 4.64 3.69 9.74
N GLU A 62 5.13 3.60 10.98
CA GLU A 62 6.40 2.92 11.27
C GLU A 62 6.33 1.42 10.99
N VAL A 63 5.18 0.78 11.25
CA VAL A 63 4.95 -0.61 10.87
C VAL A 63 5.02 -0.77 9.34
N ALA A 64 4.35 0.10 8.59
CA ALA A 64 4.37 0.10 7.13
C ALA A 64 5.80 0.22 6.58
N LYS A 65 6.57 1.21 7.07
CA LYS A 65 7.98 1.40 6.69
C LYS A 65 8.85 0.18 6.95
N ARG A 66 8.65 -0.50 8.09
CA ARG A 66 9.37 -1.74 8.42
C ARG A 66 9.06 -2.86 7.42
N PHE A 67 7.79 -3.00 7.03
CA PHE A 67 7.39 -4.00 6.03
C PHE A 67 7.93 -3.68 4.64
N TRP A 68 7.86 -2.42 4.20
CA TRP A 68 8.42 -2.01 2.91
C TRP A 68 9.94 -2.25 2.83
N LYS A 69 10.68 -1.91 3.90
CA LYS A 69 12.12 -2.21 3.99
C LYS A 69 12.43 -3.71 3.89
N LYS A 70 11.56 -4.57 4.41
CA LYS A 70 11.71 -6.03 4.32
C LYS A 70 11.29 -6.59 2.96
N GLY A 71 10.33 -5.97 2.29
CA GLY A 71 9.71 -6.44 1.06
C GLY A 71 10.41 -6.04 -0.24
N GLY A 72 11.46 -5.21 -0.18
CA GLY A 72 12.11 -4.61 -1.35
C GLY A 72 11.55 -3.20 -1.60
N GLY A 73 12.45 -2.22 -1.52
CA GLY A 73 12.16 -0.80 -1.36
C GLY A 73 11.50 -0.08 -2.53
#